data_AF-A0A1H6XP39-F1
#
_entry.id   AF-A0A1H6XP39-F1
#
_cell.length_a   1.000
_cell.length_b   1.000
_cell.length_c   1.000
_cell.angle_alpha   90.00
_cell.angle_beta   90.00
_cell.angle_gamma   90.00
#
_symmetry.space_group_name_H-M   'P 1'
#
loop_
_entity.id
_entity.type
_entity.pdbx_description
1 polymer ?
#
loop_
_entity_poly.entity_id
_entity_poly.type
_entity_poly.pdbx_seq_one_letter_code
_entity_poly.pdbx_strand_id
1 'polypeptide(L)'
;MPTQNKDKYTTEQKRKAAHIEDSYESKGVSKGEAEARAWATVNKQSGGGEKKGGSGTKKSASAKTHDRKDSAKRAVAAKKGAPRNTSGQSLDAQTKVDLMQRARGLNIPGRSTMTKQELISAIRKAA
;
A
#
# COMPACT_ATOMS: atom_id res chain seq x y z
N MET A 1 -24.28 -4.77 -11.25
CA MET A 1 -22.88 -4.29 -11.17
C MET A 1 -22.75 -3.07 -12.08
N PRO A 2 -22.32 -1.89 -11.60
CA PRO A 2 -22.14 -0.74 -12.48
C PRO A 2 -20.96 -1.05 -13.41
N THR A 3 -21.24 -1.09 -14.72
CA THR A 3 -20.28 -1.35 -15.77
C THR A 3 -19.27 -0.20 -15.83
N GLN A 4 -18.23 -0.28 -15.01
CA GLN A 4 -17.05 0.57 -15.18
C GLN A 4 -16.50 0.24 -16.57
N ASN A 5 -16.72 1.14 -17.52
CA ASN A 5 -16.29 0.96 -18.88
C ASN A 5 -14.75 0.83 -18.89
N LYS A 6 -14.26 -0.41 -19.03
CA LYS A 6 -12.83 -0.75 -19.05
C LYS A 6 -12.22 -0.56 -20.44
N ASP A 7 -12.89 0.10 -21.38
CA ASP A 7 -12.44 0.26 -22.76
C ASP A 7 -11.22 1.17 -22.85
N LYS A 8 -11.04 2.04 -21.85
CA LYS A 8 -9.86 2.91 -21.71
C LYS A 8 -8.63 2.19 -21.15
N TYR A 9 -8.75 0.92 -20.77
CA TYR A 9 -7.63 0.11 -20.30
C TYR A 9 -7.05 -0.75 -21.41
N THR A 10 -5.72 -0.89 -21.38
CA THR A 10 -5.00 -1.77 -22.30
C THR A 10 -5.27 -3.24 -21.98
N THR A 11 -5.02 -4.12 -22.94
CA THR A 11 -5.14 -5.58 -22.73
C THR A 11 -4.20 -6.03 -21.61
N GLU A 12 -3.01 -5.45 -21.51
CA GLU A 12 -2.05 -5.74 -20.45
C GLU A 12 -2.56 -5.35 -19.06
N GLN A 13 -3.18 -4.18 -18.93
CA GLN A 13 -3.79 -3.74 -17.67
C GLN A 13 -4.92 -4.69 -17.25
N LYS A 14 -5.78 -5.10 -18.19
CA LYS A 14 -6.85 -6.06 -17.94
C LYS A 14 -6.31 -7.43 -17.50
N ARG A 15 -5.30 -7.95 -18.19
CA ARG A 15 -4.65 -9.23 -17.83
C ARG A 15 -3.99 -9.17 -16.45
N LYS A 16 -3.33 -8.06 -16.12
CA LYS A 16 -2.73 -7.85 -14.80
C LYS A 16 -3.81 -7.79 -13.71
N ALA A 17 -4.92 -7.10 -13.94
CA ALA A 17 -6.03 -7.05 -13.00
C ALA A 17 -6.59 -8.46 -12.75
N ALA A 18 -6.90 -9.21 -13.81
CA ALA A 18 -7.40 -10.59 -13.70
C ALA A 18 -6.46 -11.48 -12.86
N HIS A 19 -5.15 -11.45 -13.13
CA HIS A 19 -4.19 -12.24 -12.35
C HIS A 19 -4.13 -11.84 -10.85
N ILE A 20 -4.36 -10.57 -10.52
CA ILE A 20 -4.41 -10.12 -9.13
C ILE A 20 -5.72 -10.54 -8.46
N GLU A 21 -6.84 -10.43 -9.19
CA GLU A 21 -8.16 -10.88 -8.78
C GLU A 21 -8.13 -12.38 -8.44
N ASP A 22 -7.62 -13.22 -9.36
CA ASP A 22 -7.46 -14.67 -9.16
C ASP A 22 -6.68 -14.98 -7.87
N SER A 23 -5.62 -14.21 -7.58
CA SER A 23 -4.82 -14.38 -6.36
C SER A 23 -5.58 -14.02 -5.08
N TYR A 24 -6.52 -13.08 -5.14
CA TYR A 24 -7.38 -12.73 -4.00
C TYR A 24 -8.54 -13.71 -3.84
N GLU A 25 -9.16 -14.14 -4.93
CA GLU A 25 -10.19 -15.18 -4.91
C GLU A 25 -9.63 -16.50 -4.34
N SER A 26 -8.42 -16.88 -4.75
CA SER A 26 -7.71 -18.05 -4.20
C SER A 26 -7.44 -17.94 -2.68
N LYS A 27 -7.50 -16.73 -2.12
CA LYS A 27 -7.36 -16.46 -0.67
C LYS A 27 -8.72 -16.34 0.03
N GLY A 28 -9.81 -16.65 -0.65
CA GLY A 28 -11.18 -16.61 -0.13
C GLY A 28 -11.84 -15.23 -0.15
N VAL A 29 -11.27 -14.25 -0.85
CA VAL A 29 -11.93 -12.94 -1.03
C VAL A 29 -13.06 -13.07 -2.05
N SER A 30 -14.21 -12.45 -1.79
CA SER A 30 -15.33 -12.46 -2.74
C SER A 30 -14.93 -11.83 -4.07
N LYS A 31 -15.48 -12.34 -5.18
CA LYS A 31 -15.16 -11.89 -6.54
C LYS A 31 -15.22 -10.37 -6.71
N GLY A 32 -16.29 -9.72 -6.26
CA GLY A 32 -16.44 -8.26 -6.39
C GLY A 32 -15.37 -7.48 -5.62
N GLU A 33 -14.97 -7.97 -4.44
CA GLU A 33 -13.91 -7.35 -3.66
C GLU A 33 -12.51 -7.64 -4.23
N ALA A 34 -12.28 -8.86 -4.73
CA ALA A 34 -11.05 -9.25 -5.42
C ALA A 34 -10.83 -8.39 -6.67
N GLU A 35 -11.88 -8.23 -7.49
CA GLU A 35 -11.89 -7.35 -8.66
C GLU A 35 -11.58 -5.90 -8.26
N ALA A 36 -12.26 -5.36 -7.24
CA ALA A 36 -12.02 -4.00 -6.77
C ALA A 36 -10.57 -3.79 -6.30
N ARG A 37 -10.03 -4.72 -5.52
CA ARG A 37 -8.63 -4.70 -5.04
C ARG A 37 -7.63 -4.81 -6.20
N ALA A 38 -7.93 -5.63 -7.19
CA ALA A 38 -7.10 -5.79 -8.38
C ALA A 38 -7.02 -4.50 -9.20
N TRP A 39 -8.18 -3.90 -9.53
CA TRP A 39 -8.23 -2.64 -10.27
C TRP A 39 -7.61 -1.48 -9.50
N ALA A 40 -7.80 -1.41 -8.17
CA ALA A 40 -7.12 -0.42 -7.34
C ALA A 40 -5.59 -0.52 -7.44
N THR A 41 -5.05 -1.74 -7.46
CA THR A 41 -3.61 -1.98 -7.60
C THR A 41 -3.10 -1.53 -8.97
N VAL A 42 -3.79 -1.91 -10.05
CA VAL A 42 -3.44 -1.50 -11.41
C VAL A 42 -3.52 0.02 -11.56
N ASN A 43 -4.56 0.65 -11.02
CA ASN A 43 -4.75 2.09 -11.08
C ASN A 43 -3.70 2.86 -10.28
N LYS A 44 -3.29 2.36 -9.12
CA LYS A 44 -2.17 2.96 -8.36
C LYS A 44 -0.89 2.99 -9.20
N GLN A 45 -0.56 1.88 -9.87
CA GLN A 45 0.66 1.78 -10.68
C GLN A 45 0.59 2.62 -11.97
N SER A 46 -0.55 2.64 -12.64
CA SER A 46 -0.71 3.24 -13.98
C SER A 46 -1.27 4.66 -13.99
N GLY A 47 -1.97 5.08 -12.94
CA GLY A 47 -2.79 6.29 -12.93
C GLY A 47 -4.17 6.10 -13.59
N GLY A 48 -4.55 4.87 -13.91
CA GLY A 48 -5.82 4.51 -14.58
C GLY A 48 -5.61 4.06 -16.02
N GLY A 49 -6.66 4.11 -16.84
CA GLY A 49 -6.63 3.58 -18.22
C GLY A 49 -5.56 4.25 -19.09
N GLU A 50 -4.77 3.44 -19.80
CA GLU A 50 -3.66 3.92 -20.63
C GLU A 50 -4.00 4.12 -22.11
N LYS A 51 -5.21 3.74 -22.55
CA LYS A 51 -5.67 4.06 -23.91
C LYS A 51 -6.09 5.53 -24.02
N LYS A 52 -6.28 5.99 -25.26
CA LYS A 52 -6.72 7.36 -25.58
C LYS A 52 -7.98 7.74 -24.80
N GLY A 53 -7.87 8.83 -24.03
CA GLY A 53 -8.93 9.34 -23.16
C GLY A 53 -8.99 8.73 -21.75
N GLY A 54 -8.07 7.82 -21.41
CA GLY A 54 -7.91 7.33 -20.04
C GLY A 54 -7.00 8.23 -19.20
N SER A 55 -7.18 8.22 -17.87
CA SER A 55 -6.41 9.05 -16.94
C SER A 55 -4.93 8.65 -16.82
N GLY A 56 -4.59 7.40 -17.14
CA GLY A 56 -3.23 6.89 -17.10
C GLY A 56 -2.31 7.47 -18.18
N THR A 57 -2.86 8.16 -19.18
CA THR A 57 -2.07 8.87 -20.21
C THR A 57 -1.43 10.15 -19.65
N LYS A 58 -2.02 10.75 -18.60
CA LYS A 58 -1.52 11.98 -17.96
C LYS A 58 -0.37 11.72 -17.00
N LYS A 59 -0.16 10.46 -16.60
CA LYS A 59 0.89 10.08 -15.65
C LYS A 59 2.20 9.80 -16.37
N SER A 60 3.27 10.45 -15.95
CA SER A 60 4.60 10.26 -16.55
C SER A 60 5.13 8.84 -16.33
N ALA A 61 6.00 8.38 -17.23
CA ALA A 61 6.63 7.06 -17.12
C ALA A 61 7.48 6.91 -15.85
N SER A 62 8.15 7.99 -15.42
CA SER A 62 8.90 8.04 -14.17
C SER A 62 8.00 7.84 -12.96
N ALA A 63 6.85 8.52 -12.89
CA ALA A 63 5.88 8.37 -11.81
C ALA A 63 5.25 6.97 -11.78
N LYS A 64 4.92 6.38 -12.94
CA LYS A 64 4.44 4.99 -13.02
C LYS A 64 5.49 4.00 -12.50
N THR A 65 6.75 4.23 -12.83
CA THR A 65 7.86 3.38 -12.39
C THR A 65 8.11 3.52 -10.90
N HIS A 66 8.06 4.75 -10.38
CA HIS A 66 8.12 5.02 -8.95
C HIS A 66 7.02 4.26 -8.19
N ASP A 67 5.77 4.34 -8.64
CA ASP A 67 4.65 3.70 -7.94
C ASP A 67 4.69 2.16 -8.01
N ARG A 68 5.19 1.59 -9.11
CA ARG A 68 5.49 0.14 -9.19
C ARG A 68 6.55 -0.26 -8.17
N LYS A 69 7.65 0.50 -8.06
CA LYS A 69 8.72 0.26 -7.09
C LYS A 69 8.23 0.41 -5.66
N ASP A 70 7.45 1.46 -5.36
CA ASP A 70 6.86 1.69 -4.04
C ASP A 70 5.92 0.54 -3.64
N SER A 71 5.05 0.10 -4.57
CA SER A 71 4.16 -1.05 -4.33
C SER A 71 4.94 -2.31 -3.96
N ALA A 72 6.03 -2.60 -4.69
CA ALA A 72 6.88 -3.76 -4.42
C ALA A 72 7.59 -3.65 -3.07
N LYS A 73 8.19 -2.48 -2.77
CA LYS A 73 8.83 -2.21 -1.47
C LYS A 73 7.85 -2.39 -0.31
N ARG A 74 6.63 -1.86 -0.43
CA ARG A 74 5.58 -2.00 0.59
C ARG A 74 5.15 -3.45 0.78
N ALA A 75 5.03 -4.24 -0.29
CA ALA A 75 4.70 -5.66 -0.18
C ALA A 75 5.76 -6.45 0.60
N VAL A 76 7.05 -6.15 0.38
CA VAL A 76 8.17 -6.74 1.13
C VAL A 76 8.15 -6.27 2.59
N ALA A 77 7.95 -4.98 2.82
CA ALA A 77 7.86 -4.42 4.18
C ALA A 77 6.71 -5.04 4.97
N ALA A 78 5.54 -5.24 4.36
CA ALA A 78 4.40 -5.91 4.97
C ALA A 78 4.70 -7.37 5.33
N LYS A 79 5.43 -8.11 4.48
CA LYS A 79 5.91 -9.47 4.84
C LYS A 79 6.83 -9.47 6.06
N LYS A 80 7.59 -8.39 6.27
CA LYS A 80 8.43 -8.19 7.46
C LYS A 80 7.68 -7.57 8.66
N GLY A 81 6.36 -7.41 8.58
CA GLY A 81 5.55 -6.83 9.66
C GLY A 81 5.69 -5.32 9.85
N ALA A 82 6.26 -4.61 8.87
CA ALA A 82 6.46 -3.16 8.96
C ALA A 82 5.13 -2.37 8.91
N PRO A 83 4.96 -1.32 9.74
CA PRO A 83 3.78 -0.47 9.73
C PRO A 83 3.62 0.34 8.44
N ARG A 84 2.37 0.66 8.07
CA ARG A 84 2.00 1.29 6.79
C ARG A 84 2.08 2.83 6.81
N ASN A 85 2.10 3.44 8.00
CA ASN A 85 1.84 4.86 8.28
C ASN A 85 3.03 5.61 8.92
N THR A 86 4.21 4.99 9.02
CA THR A 86 5.33 5.57 9.77
C THR A 86 6.36 6.33 8.92
N SER A 87 6.14 6.48 7.61
CA SER A 87 7.07 7.17 6.71
C SER A 87 6.67 8.65 6.54
N GLY A 88 7.25 9.52 7.38
CA GLY A 88 7.19 10.98 7.20
C GLY A 88 6.47 11.78 8.29
N GLN A 89 5.71 11.14 9.17
CA GLN A 89 5.15 11.82 10.34
C GLN A 89 6.21 11.90 11.45
N SER A 90 6.36 13.09 12.06
CA SER A 90 7.14 13.24 13.29
C SER A 90 6.64 12.24 14.34
N LEU A 91 7.54 11.77 15.20
CA LEU A 91 7.16 10.84 16.27
C LEU A 91 6.05 11.43 17.16
N ASP A 92 6.05 12.75 17.31
CA ASP A 92 5.07 13.50 18.07
C ASP A 92 3.67 13.51 17.43
N ALA A 93 3.59 13.47 16.09
CA ALA A 93 2.34 13.40 15.33
C ALA A 93 1.75 11.98 15.26
N GLN A 94 2.51 10.95 15.62
CA GLN A 94 2.06 9.57 15.57
C GLN A 94 1.13 9.22 16.73
N THR A 95 0.24 8.24 16.51
CA THR A 95 -0.59 7.72 17.60
C THR A 95 0.25 6.87 18.55
N LYS A 96 -0.21 6.68 19.79
CA LYS A 96 0.45 5.76 20.74
C LYS A 96 0.63 4.36 20.14
N VAL A 97 -0.35 3.89 19.37
CA VAL A 97 -0.34 2.58 18.70
C VAL A 97 0.77 2.49 17.66
N ASP A 98 0.93 3.52 16.83
CA ASP A 98 1.98 3.55 15.80
C ASP A 98 3.37 3.57 16.42
N LEU A 99 3.53 4.33 17.51
CA LEU A 99 4.78 4.37 18.29
C LEU A 99 5.06 3.02 18.95
N MET A 100 4.05 2.33 19.51
CA MET A 100 4.22 0.96 20.02
C MET A 100 4.65 -0.02 18.93
N GLN A 101 4.09 0.11 17.72
CA GLN A 101 4.43 -0.76 16.60
C GLN A 101 5.85 -0.49 16.09
N ARG A 102 6.27 0.78 16.05
CA ARG A 102 7.66 1.16 15.74
C ARG A 102 8.64 0.67 16.81
N ALA A 103 8.29 0.83 18.09
CA ALA A 103 9.07 0.30 19.21
C ALA A 103 9.17 -1.23 19.18
N ARG A 104 8.14 -1.93 18.70
CA ARG A 104 8.20 -3.39 18.45
C ARG A 104 9.23 -3.71 17.36
N GLY A 105 9.26 -2.96 16.26
CA GLY A 105 10.25 -3.15 15.19
C GLY A 105 11.69 -2.91 15.65
N LEU A 106 11.89 -2.09 16.68
CA LEU A 106 13.18 -1.81 17.33
C LEU A 106 13.45 -2.70 18.56
N ASN A 107 12.62 -3.72 18.81
CA ASN A 107 12.75 -4.65 19.95
C ASN A 107 12.81 -3.96 21.33
N ILE A 108 12.12 -2.83 21.52
CA ILE A 108 12.11 -2.10 22.79
C ILE A 108 11.26 -2.89 23.83
N PRO A 109 11.85 -3.34 24.95
CA PRO A 109 11.11 -4.01 26.02
C PRO A 109 10.22 -3.02 26.78
N GLY A 110 9.14 -3.49 27.41
CA GLY A 110 8.22 -2.62 28.16
C GLY A 110 7.39 -1.64 27.31
N ARG A 111 7.51 -1.66 25.97
CA ARG A 111 6.76 -0.78 25.06
C ARG A 111 5.23 -0.74 25.28
N SER A 112 4.63 -1.81 25.78
CA SER A 112 3.18 -1.89 26.03
C SER A 112 2.73 -1.10 27.26
N THR A 113 3.61 -0.91 28.25
CA THR A 113 3.32 -0.14 29.47
C THR A 113 3.70 1.33 29.32
N MET A 114 4.59 1.65 28.37
CA MET A 114 5.01 3.02 28.09
C MET A 114 3.85 3.92 27.63
N THR A 115 3.90 5.17 28.07
CA THR A 115 3.10 6.30 27.58
C THR A 115 3.57 6.73 26.19
N LYS A 116 2.79 7.60 25.53
CA LYS A 116 3.15 8.13 24.21
C LYS A 116 4.52 8.82 24.25
N GLN A 117 4.81 9.60 25.28
CA GLN A 117 6.07 10.33 25.42
C GLN A 117 7.25 9.39 25.69
N GLU A 118 7.07 8.39 26.55
CA GLU A 118 8.11 7.39 26.81
C GLU A 118 8.44 6.57 25.55
N LEU A 119 7.42 6.23 24.74
CA LEU A 119 7.64 5.57 23.45
C LEU A 119 8.43 6.46 22.49
N ILE A 120 8.10 7.75 22.38
CA ILE A 120 8.84 8.70 21.53
C ILE A 120 10.31 8.75 21.97
N SER A 121 10.57 8.91 23.27
CA SER A 121 11.92 8.96 23.82
C SER A 121 12.69 7.66 23.61
N ALA A 122 12.07 6.51 23.86
CA ALA A 122 12.68 5.21 23.67
C ALA A 122 13.02 4.95 22.20
N ILE A 123 12.12 5.32 21.28
CA ILE A 123 12.36 5.22 19.83
C ILE A 123 13.49 6.16 19.39
N ARG A 124 13.57 7.40 19.91
CA ARG A 124 14.66 8.33 19.62
C ARG A 124 16.01 7.81 20.13
N LYS A 125 16.03 7.13 21.28
CA LYS A 125 17.23 6.54 21.86
C LYS A 125 17.71 5.28 21.14
N ALA A 126 16.79 4.54 20.50
CA ALA A 126 17.07 3.29 19.79
C ALA A 126 17.29 3.47 18.27
N ALA A 127 17.12 4.68 17.75
CA ALA A 127 17.40 5.06 16.36
C ALA A 127 18.83 5.57 16.23
#